data_AF-A0A6I5W8D1-F1
#
_entry.id   AF-A0A6I5W8D1-F1
#
_cell.length_a   1.000
_cell.length_b   1.000
_cell.length_c   1.000
_cell.angle_alpha   90.00
_cell.angle_beta   90.00
_cell.angle_gamma   90.00
#
_symmetry.space_group_name_H-M   'P 1'
#
loop_
_entity.id
_entity.type
_entity.pdbx_description
1 polymer ?
#
loop_
_entity_poly.entity_id
_entity_poly.type
_entity_poly.pdbx_seq_one_letter_code
_entity_poly.pdbx_strand_id
1 'polypeptide(L)'
;MTIVLVDIEQTIHVCPAHDGPHPFDIRRDVIDVIPGGPCRAPVTIRCGTTTNQIPCHRHEPAKRQCGACRVIVTERTITTRHLDEVRG
;
A
#
# COMPACT_ATOMS: atom_id res chain seq x y z
N MET A 1 12.09 5.43 3.03
CA MET A 1 10.64 5.29 2.84
C MET A 1 10.47 4.51 1.58
N THR A 2 9.91 3.31 1.66
CA THR A 2 9.60 2.60 0.43
C THR A 2 8.30 3.19 -0.12
N ILE A 3 8.34 3.70 -1.34
CA ILE A 3 7.16 4.23 -2.02
C ILE A 3 6.74 3.20 -3.05
N VAL A 4 5.51 2.70 -2.92
CA VAL A 4 4.88 1.82 -3.92
C VAL A 4 3.95 2.71 -4.73
N LEU A 5 4.32 2.95 -5.98
CA LEU A 5 3.49 3.68 -6.93
C LEU A 5 2.51 2.69 -7.57
N VAL A 6 1.22 3.00 -7.49
CA VAL A 6 0.16 2.15 -8.05
C VAL A 6 -0.70 2.91 -9.04
N ASP A 7 -1.07 2.24 -10.11
CA ASP A 7 -2.22 2.63 -10.92
C ASP A 7 -3.44 1.82 -10.47
N ILE A 8 -4.59 2.47 -10.44
CA ILE A 8 -5.86 1.86 -10.04
C ILE A 8 -6.79 1.86 -11.25
N GLU A 9 -7.36 0.70 -11.54
CA GLU A 9 -8.48 0.57 -12.46
C GLU A 9 -9.70 0.13 -11.66
N GLN A 10 -10.75 0.94 -11.72
CA GLN A 10 -12.01 0.64 -11.05
C GLN A 10 -13.16 0.62 -12.05
N THR A 11 -13.99 -0.43 -11.97
CA THR A 11 -15.25 -0.48 -12.71
C THR A 11 -16.40 -0.14 -11.77
N ILE A 12 -17.23 0.81 -12.18
CA ILE A 12 -18.38 1.30 -11.42
C ILE A 12 -19.69 0.79 -12.03
N HIS A 13 -20.69 0.59 -11.17
CA HIS A 13 -22.05 0.25 -11.57
C HIS A 13 -23.07 0.94 -10.64
N VAL A 14 -24.33 0.90 -11.04
CA VAL A 14 -25.48 1.24 -10.20
C VAL A 14 -26.25 -0.05 -9.93
N CYS A 15 -26.71 -0.28 -8.70
CA CYS A 15 -27.53 -1.44 -8.37
C CYS A 15 -28.74 -1.05 -7.52
N PRO A 16 -29.79 -1.90 -7.45
CA PRO A 16 -30.98 -1.58 -6.65
C PRO A 16 -30.73 -1.40 -5.14
N ALA A 17 -29.59 -1.87 -4.63
CA ALA A 17 -29.20 -1.72 -3.22
C ALA A 17 -28.44 -0.41 -2.96
N HIS A 18 -27.93 0.25 -3.99
CA HIS A 18 -27.23 1.52 -3.89
C HIS A 18 -27.43 2.35 -5.17
N ASP A 19 -28.23 3.39 -5.01
CA ASP A 19 -28.79 4.21 -6.09
C ASP A 19 -27.74 5.07 -6.81
N GLY A 20 -26.53 5.19 -6.24
CA GLY A 20 -25.40 5.92 -6.80
C GLY A 20 -24.40 5.02 -7.57
N PRO A 21 -23.65 5.57 -8.55
CA PRO A 21 -22.52 4.87 -9.14
C PRO A 21 -21.47 4.54 -8.07
N HIS A 22 -21.09 3.27 -7.97
CA HIS A 22 -20.09 2.81 -7.00
C HIS A 22 -19.18 1.72 -7.58
N PRO A 23 -17.91 1.64 -7.14
CA PRO A 23 -16.98 0.60 -7.57
C PRO A 23 -17.46 -0.79 -7.15
N PHE A 24 -17.31 -1.79 -8.02
CA PHE A 24 -17.51 -3.21 -7.68
C PHE A 24 -16.33 -4.11 -8.04
N ASP A 25 -15.50 -3.70 -9.00
CA ASP A 25 -14.20 -4.30 -9.28
C ASP A 25 -13.15 -3.19 -9.18
N ILE A 26 -12.14 -3.39 -8.31
CA ILE A 26 -11.02 -2.46 -8.13
C ILE A 26 -9.74 -3.28 -8.24
N ARG A 27 -8.97 -3.00 -9.28
CA ARG A 27 -7.66 -3.61 -9.53
C ARG A 27 -6.57 -2.57 -9.33
N ARG A 28 -5.41 -3.04 -8.88
CA ARG A 28 -4.25 -2.21 -8.60
C ARG A 28 -3.04 -2.85 -9.23
N ASP A 29 -2.33 -2.08 -10.04
CA ASP A 29 -1.07 -2.50 -10.64
C ASP A 29 0.07 -1.72 -10.00
N VAL A 30 1.09 -2.46 -9.54
CA VAL A 30 2.32 -1.83 -9.03
C VAL A 30 3.15 -1.38 -10.22
N ILE A 31 3.33 -0.07 -10.34
CA ILE A 31 4.07 0.55 -11.45
C ILE A 31 5.54 0.71 -11.10
N ASP A 32 5.83 1.08 -9.86
CA ASP A 32 7.21 1.25 -9.40
C ASP A 32 7.31 1.04 -7.88
N VAL A 33 8.50 0.65 -7.42
CA VAL A 33 8.85 0.52 -6.01
C VAL A 33 10.15 1.26 -5.77
N ILE A 34 10.05 2.46 -5.19
CA ILE A 34 11.20 3.27 -4.82
C ILE A 34 11.69 2.80 -3.45
N PRO A 35 12.91 2.25 -3.34
CA PRO A 35 13.39 1.66 -2.09
C PRO A 35 13.70 2.74 -1.04
N GLY A 36 13.35 2.45 0.20
CA GLY A 36 13.49 3.40 1.30
C GLY A 36 14.87 3.60 1.90
N GLY A 37 15.87 2.84 1.44
CA GLY A 37 17.20 2.78 2.01
C GLY A 37 17.26 2.01 3.34
N PRO A 38 18.44 1.97 3.99
CA PRO A 38 18.64 1.25 5.24
C PRO A 38 17.85 1.86 6.40
N CYS A 39 17.50 1.02 7.39
CA CYS A 39 16.80 1.45 8.59
C CYS A 39 17.59 2.52 9.35
N ARG A 40 16.93 3.63 9.70
CA ARG A 40 17.53 4.76 10.44
C ARG A 40 17.29 4.73 11.94
N ALA A 41 16.44 3.81 12.40
CA ALA A 41 16.17 3.58 13.82
C ALA A 41 16.03 2.07 14.08
N PRO A 42 17.13 1.29 14.04
CA PRO A 42 17.07 -0.12 14.42
C PRO A 42 16.66 -0.25 15.89
N VAL A 43 15.96 -1.35 16.20
CA VAL A 43 15.50 -1.66 17.57
C VAL A 43 16.35 -2.78 18.11
N THR A 44 16.83 -2.61 19.34
CA THR A 44 17.52 -3.67 20.08
C THR A 44 16.47 -4.60 20.69
N ILE A 45 16.51 -5.88 20.31
CA ILE A 45 15.67 -6.92 20.87
C ILE A 45 16.51 -7.94 21.63
N ARG A 46 15.89 -8.64 22.58
CA ARG A 46 16.51 -9.75 23.30
C ARG A 46 16.02 -11.08 22.74
N CYS A 47 16.95 -11.93 22.30
CA CYS A 47 16.70 -13.29 21.83
C CYS A 47 17.33 -14.27 22.84
N GLY A 48 16.57 -14.62 23.87
CA GLY A 48 17.07 -15.43 24.99
C GLY A 48 18.17 -14.70 25.77
N THR A 49 19.40 -15.22 25.72
CA THR A 49 20.58 -14.63 26.36
C THR A 49 21.32 -13.63 25.50
N THR A 50 20.94 -13.47 24.22
CA THR A 50 21.60 -12.54 23.29
C THR A 50 20.75 -11.30 23.03
N THR A 51 21.41 -10.20 22.65
CA THR A 51 20.75 -9.02 22.10
C THR A 51 21.11 -8.87 20.63
N ASN A 52 20.16 -8.45 19.80
CA ASN A 52 20.38 -8.21 18.39
C ASN A 52 19.69 -6.92 17.95
N GLN A 53 20.22 -6.26 16.93
CA GLN A 53 19.58 -5.10 16.32
C GLN A 53 18.83 -5.52 15.07
N ILE A 54 17.56 -5.15 15.00
CA ILE A 54 16.71 -5.42 13.83
C ILE A 54 16.16 -4.11 13.27
N PRO A 55 15.89 -4.04 11.95
CA PRO A 55 15.16 -2.91 11.37
C PRO A 55 13.82 -2.67 12.07
N CYS A 56 13.45 -1.40 12.34
CA CYS A 56 12.20 -1.12 13.06
C CYS A 56 10.94 -1.65 12.41
N HIS A 57 10.85 -1.86 11.09
CA HIS A 57 9.65 -2.45 10.48
C HIS A 57 9.35 -3.88 10.96
N ARG A 58 10.35 -4.58 11.52
CA ARG A 58 10.20 -5.95 12.03
C ARG A 58 9.65 -6.01 13.46
N HIS A 59 9.49 -4.87 14.13
CA HIS A 59 9.09 -4.79 15.53
C HIS A 59 8.07 -3.68 15.80
N GLU A 60 8.33 -2.48 15.29
CA GLU A 60 7.52 -1.30 15.54
C GLU A 60 6.25 -1.29 14.67
N PRO A 61 5.09 -0.89 15.23
CA PRO A 61 3.90 -0.62 14.44
C PRO A 61 4.15 0.52 13.45
N ALA A 62 3.42 0.55 12.33
CA ALA A 62 3.65 1.51 11.23
C ALA A 62 3.79 2.98 11.68
N LYS A 63 2.95 3.41 12.65
CA LYS A 63 2.98 4.77 13.21
C LYS A 63 4.27 5.11 13.98
N ARG A 64 5.07 4.12 14.39
CA ARG A 64 6.35 4.30 15.10
C ARG A 64 7.58 3.93 14.26
N GLN A 65 7.40 3.41 13.05
CA GLN A 65 8.51 3.09 12.16
C GLN A 65 9.21 4.37 11.66
N CYS A 66 10.54 4.30 11.48
CA CYS A 66 11.31 5.39 10.89
C CYS A 66 10.95 5.61 9.42
N GLY A 67 11.26 6.80 8.91
CA GLY A 67 11.00 7.15 7.51
C GLY A 67 11.61 6.16 6.51
N ALA A 68 12.77 5.56 6.78
CA ALA A 68 13.36 4.56 5.88
C ALA A 68 12.50 3.28 5.74
N CYS A 69 11.99 2.80 6.86
CA CYS A 69 11.27 1.53 7.00
C CYS A 69 9.78 1.61 6.67
N ARG A 70 9.17 2.81 6.72
CA ARG A 70 7.76 2.98 6.37
C ARG A 70 7.53 2.71 4.88
N VAL A 71 6.44 2.00 4.60
CA VAL A 71 5.86 1.84 3.26
C VAL A 71 4.76 2.88 3.09
N ILE A 72 4.81 3.62 1.98
CA ILE A 72 3.74 4.50 1.53
C ILE A 72 3.27 3.98 0.17
N VAL A 73 1.96 3.82 0.02
CA VAL A 73 1.34 3.57 -1.28
C VAL A 73 0.88 4.90 -1.82
N THR A 74 1.33 5.24 -3.03
CA THR A 74 0.96 6.48 -3.71
C THR A 74 0.23 6.13 -4.98
N GLU A 75 -1.01 6.64 -5.09
CA GLU A 75 -1.85 6.49 -6.27
C GLU A 75 -1.33 7.44 -7.35
N ARG A 76 -0.87 6.89 -8.47
CA ARG A 76 -0.39 7.67 -9.62
C ARG A 76 -1.55 8.03 -10.54
N THR A 77 -2.37 7.05 -10.91
CA THR A 77 -3.54 7.26 -11.77
C THR A 77 -4.70 6.40 -11.29
N ILE A 78 -5.92 6.93 -11.40
CA ILE A 78 -7.16 6.21 -11.17
C ILE A 78 -7.98 6.27 -12.46
N THR A 79 -8.08 5.13 -13.13
CA THR A 79 -8.95 4.95 -14.30
C THR A 79 -10.28 4.41 -13.82
N THR A 80 -11.37 5.13 -14.13
CA THR A 80 -12.73 4.70 -13.83
C THR A 80 -13.42 4.30 -15.11
N ARG A 81 -14.02 3.11 -15.14
CA ARG A 81 -14.85 2.61 -16.25
C ARG A 81 -16.26 2.33 -15.78
N HIS A 82 -17.24 2.58 -16.63
CA HIS A 82 -18.59 2.11 -16.37
C HIS A 82 -18.75 0.65 -16.80
N LEU A 83 -19.57 -0.11 -16.08
CA LEU A 83 -19.77 -1.55 -16.33
C LEU A 83 -20.16 -1.89 -17.78
N ASP A 84 -20.92 -1.01 -18.42
CA ASP A 84 -21.30 -1.10 -19.84
C ASP A 84 -20.11 -0.96 -20.79
N GLU A 85 -19.08 -0.19 -20.45
CA GLU A 85 -17.86 -0.02 -21.25
C GLU A 85 -16.96 -1.27 -21.24
N VAL A 86 -16.97 -2.05 -20.15
CA VAL A 86 -16.08 -3.22 -19.96
C VAL A 86 -16.73 -4.52 -20.44
N ARG A 87 -18.06 -4.52 -20.62
CA ARG A 87 -18.82 -5.66 -21.17
C ARG A 87 -18.87 -5.67 -22.70
N GLY A 88 -18.29 -4.68 -23.37
CA GLY A 88 -18.20 -4.54 -24.83
C GLY A 88 -17.06 -5.35 -25.45
#